data_AF-A0A4R0Q1E1-F1
#
_entry.id   AF-A0A4R0Q1E1-F1
#
_cell.length_a   1.000
_cell.length_b   1.000
_cell.length_c   1.000
_cell.angle_alpha   90.00
_cell.angle_beta   90.00
_cell.angle_gamma   90.00
#
_symmetry.space_group_name_H-M   'P 1'
#
loop_
_entity.id
_entity.type
_entity.pdbx_description
1 polymer ?
#
loop_
_entity_poly.entity_id
_entity_poly.type
_entity_poly.pdbx_seq_one_letter_code
_entity_poly.pdbx_strand_id
1 'polypeptide(L)'
;MLNGWVENPYLWPTERIGTVHTVQGREAEVVIFVLGAPPPEQTGARKWAGSRPNILNVAVIRAKEVIYVIGDKTLWNRASLFSELTARVGTGYQ
;
A
#
# COMPACT_ATOMS: atom_id res chain seq x y z
N MET A 1 9.74 21.61 -3.58
CA MET A 1 9.13 20.77 -4.64
C MET A 1 7.60 20.65 -4.52
N LEU A 2 6.97 20.94 -3.36
CA LEU A 2 5.49 20.91 -3.20
C LEU A 2 4.82 22.31 -3.10
N ASN A 3 5.59 23.39 -3.28
CA ASN A 3 5.07 24.75 -3.12
C ASN A 3 3.96 25.03 -4.16
N GLY A 4 2.82 25.55 -3.70
CA GLY A 4 1.67 25.86 -4.56
C GLY A 4 0.71 24.68 -4.81
N TRP A 5 1.03 23.47 -4.34
CA TRP A 5 0.18 22.28 -4.49
C TRP A 5 -0.49 21.85 -3.18
N VAL A 6 0.08 22.22 -2.04
CA VAL A 6 -0.39 21.82 -0.71
C VAL A 6 -0.28 23.00 0.26
N GLU A 7 -1.16 23.06 1.26
CA GLU A 7 -1.22 24.16 2.25
C GLU A 7 0.09 24.33 3.03
N ASN A 8 0.67 23.23 3.50
CA ASN A 8 1.94 23.24 4.22
C ASN A 8 2.95 22.26 3.59
N PRO A 9 3.84 22.72 2.70
CA PRO A 9 4.76 21.84 1.97
C PRO A 9 5.83 21.20 2.85
N TYR A 10 6.04 21.70 4.07
CA TYR A 10 7.00 21.14 5.02
C TYR A 10 6.40 20.04 5.88
N LEU A 11 5.14 20.18 6.29
CA LEU A 11 4.43 19.17 7.09
C LEU A 11 3.82 18.07 6.23
N TRP A 12 3.33 18.42 5.03
CA TRP A 12 2.60 17.45 4.20
C TRP A 12 3.33 16.12 3.98
N PRO A 13 4.66 16.07 3.72
CA PRO A 13 5.37 14.80 3.55
C PRO A 13 5.33 13.91 4.81
N THR A 14 5.57 14.48 5.99
CA THR A 14 5.57 13.70 7.24
C THR A 14 4.17 13.24 7.62
N GLU A 15 3.15 13.94 7.11
CA GLU A 15 1.74 13.68 7.36
C GLU A 15 1.10 12.67 6.42
N ARG A 16 1.64 12.53 5.20
CA ARG A 16 1.03 11.77 4.10
C ARG A 16 1.93 10.67 3.53
N ILE A 17 3.22 10.68 3.85
CA ILE A 17 4.18 9.67 3.40
C ILE A 17 4.71 8.93 4.62
N GLY A 18 4.57 7.62 4.63
CA GLY A 18 5.12 6.78 5.68
C GLY A 18 4.69 5.33 5.56
N THR A 19 5.00 4.57 6.59
CA THR A 19 4.49 3.20 6.74
C THR A 19 3.02 3.23 7.15
N VAL A 20 2.32 2.10 6.97
CA VAL A 20 0.94 1.91 7.41
C VAL A 20 0.71 2.31 8.89
N HIS A 21 1.72 2.14 9.74
CA HIS A 21 1.65 2.47 11.17
C HIS A 21 1.81 3.98 11.44
N THR A 22 2.63 4.68 10.63
CA THR A 22 2.90 6.11 10.84
C THR A 22 1.80 7.01 10.27
N VAL A 23 1.03 6.54 9.29
CA VAL A 23 -0.10 7.28 8.68
C VAL A 23 -1.46 6.86 9.24
N GLN A 24 -1.50 6.22 10.42
CA GLN A 24 -2.72 5.68 10.99
C GLN A 24 -3.73 6.79 11.35
N GLY A 25 -5.01 6.53 11.06
CA GLY A 25 -6.12 7.45 11.37
C GLY A 25 -6.35 8.56 10.33
N ARG A 26 -5.64 8.51 9.19
CA ARG A 26 -5.75 9.51 8.13
C ARG A 26 -6.25 8.89 6.84
N GLU A 27 -7.11 9.58 6.13
CA GLU A 27 -7.64 9.14 4.84
C GLU A 27 -7.21 10.10 3.72
N ALA A 28 -7.19 9.59 2.48
CA ALA A 28 -6.86 10.34 1.28
C ALA A 28 -7.79 9.91 0.13
N GLU A 29 -8.05 10.83 -0.81
CA GLU A 29 -8.78 10.51 -2.05
C GLU A 29 -8.10 9.37 -2.80
N VAL A 30 -6.77 9.46 -2.92
CA VAL A 30 -5.91 8.46 -3.54
C VAL A 30 -4.86 7.96 -2.55
N VAL A 31 -4.70 6.64 -2.44
CA VAL A 31 -3.60 5.99 -1.71
C VAL A 31 -2.69 5.26 -2.68
N ILE A 32 -1.39 5.53 -2.59
CA ILE A 32 -0.35 4.76 -3.29
C ILE A 32 0.30 3.84 -2.26
N PHE A 33 0.00 2.55 -2.35
CA PHE A 33 0.50 1.53 -1.43
C PHE A 33 1.65 0.75 -2.07
N VAL A 34 2.87 1.09 -1.65
CA VAL A 34 4.10 0.49 -2.17
C VAL A 34 4.53 -0.68 -1.29
N LEU A 35 4.53 -1.87 -1.86
CA LEU A 35 5.02 -3.08 -1.23
C LEU A 35 6.52 -3.20 -1.44
N GLY A 36 7.26 -3.51 -0.36
CA GLY A 36 8.69 -3.76 -0.47
C GLY A 36 9.02 -4.93 -1.42
N ALA A 37 10.26 -4.96 -1.91
CA ALA A 37 10.79 -6.00 -2.79
C ALA A 37 11.83 -6.89 -2.08
N PRO A 38 11.45 -7.65 -1.03
CA PRO A 38 12.40 -8.58 -0.42
C PRO A 38 12.70 -9.73 -1.41
N PRO A 39 13.95 -10.24 -1.43
CA PRO A 39 14.33 -11.38 -2.26
C PRO A 39 13.34 -12.56 -2.13
N PRO A 40 13.16 -13.41 -3.15
CA PRO A 40 12.17 -14.49 -3.14
C PRO A 40 12.26 -15.42 -1.90
N GLU A 41 13.48 -15.72 -1.45
CA GLU A 41 13.80 -16.51 -0.27
C GLU A 41 13.35 -15.85 1.05
N GLN A 42 13.27 -14.52 1.08
CA GLN A 42 12.98 -13.75 2.29
C GLN A 42 11.47 -13.54 2.47
N THR A 43 10.77 -14.63 2.82
CA THR A 43 9.30 -14.66 2.91
C THR A 43 8.71 -14.01 4.17
N GLY A 44 9.52 -13.71 5.19
CA GLY A 44 9.07 -13.20 6.49
C GLY A 44 8.26 -11.90 6.39
N ALA A 45 8.74 -10.91 5.62
CA ALA A 45 8.06 -9.64 5.42
C ALA A 45 6.70 -9.80 4.73
N ARG A 46 6.62 -10.68 3.72
CA ARG A 46 5.36 -11.00 3.01
C ARG A 46 4.37 -11.73 3.93
N LYS A 47 4.85 -12.70 4.72
CA LYS A 47 4.03 -13.40 5.71
C LYS A 47 3.48 -12.44 6.76
N TRP A 48 4.32 -11.55 7.29
CA TRP A 48 3.91 -10.52 8.24
C TRP A 48 2.83 -9.61 7.65
N ALA A 49 3.05 -9.07 6.45
CA ALA A 49 2.11 -8.18 5.77
C ALA A 49 0.76 -8.85 5.47
N GLY A 50 0.75 -10.15 5.13
CA GLY A 50 -0.48 -10.92 4.92
C GLY A 50 -1.18 -11.36 6.21
N SER A 51 -0.49 -11.32 7.36
CA SER A 51 -1.01 -11.73 8.67
C SER A 51 -1.77 -10.59 9.35
N ARG A 52 -2.43 -10.87 10.49
CA ARG A 52 -3.09 -9.82 11.29
C ARG A 52 -2.04 -8.93 12.00
N PRO A 53 -2.27 -7.61 12.11
CA PRO A 53 -3.28 -6.83 11.40
C PRO A 53 -2.96 -6.75 9.90
N ASN A 54 -3.95 -7.04 9.06
CA ASN A 54 -3.71 -7.13 7.63
C ASN A 54 -3.46 -5.73 7.05
N ILE A 55 -2.22 -5.43 6.70
CA ILE A 55 -1.81 -4.09 6.30
C ILE A 55 -2.45 -3.65 4.97
N LEU A 56 -2.84 -4.59 4.12
CA LEU A 56 -3.59 -4.30 2.90
C LEU A 56 -4.98 -3.77 3.25
N ASN A 57 -5.71 -4.41 4.17
CA ASN A 57 -6.99 -3.88 4.64
C ASN A 57 -6.83 -2.48 5.20
N VAL A 58 -5.76 -2.23 5.97
CA VAL A 58 -5.48 -0.88 6.46
C VAL A 58 -5.27 0.09 5.31
N ALA A 59 -4.50 -0.26 4.27
CA ALA A 59 -4.32 0.62 3.11
C ALA A 59 -5.63 0.88 2.36
N VAL A 60 -6.46 -0.16 2.18
CA VAL A 60 -7.75 -0.08 1.47
C VAL A 60 -8.71 0.87 2.18
N ILE A 61 -8.88 0.76 3.50
CA ILE A 61 -9.81 1.64 4.24
C ILE A 61 -9.33 3.09 4.36
N ARG A 62 -8.11 3.40 3.91
CA ARG A 62 -7.54 4.76 3.94
C ARG A 62 -7.78 5.49 2.62
N ALA A 63 -8.05 4.74 1.55
CA ALA A 63 -8.42 5.28 0.25
C ALA A 63 -9.93 5.59 0.24
N LYS A 64 -10.28 6.82 -0.10
CA LYS A 64 -11.68 7.22 -0.29
C LYS A 64 -12.20 6.87 -1.66
N GLU A 65 -11.35 6.97 -2.68
CA GLU A 65 -11.74 6.75 -4.08
C GLU A 65 -10.88 5.69 -4.76
N VAL A 66 -9.55 5.86 -4.74
CA VAL A 66 -8.63 5.02 -5.52
C VAL A 66 -7.47 4.53 -4.67
N ILE A 67 -7.13 3.25 -4.82
CA ILE A 67 -5.89 2.67 -4.30
C ILE A 67 -5.05 2.09 -5.44
N TYR A 68 -3.78 2.51 -5.51
CA TYR A 68 -2.77 1.91 -6.36
C TYR A 68 -1.88 1.01 -5.51
N VAL A 69 -1.73 -0.26 -5.89
CA VAL A 69 -0.84 -1.20 -5.20
C VAL A 69 0.34 -1.52 -6.10
N ILE A 70 1.55 -1.21 -5.63
CA ILE A 70 2.80 -1.36 -6.40
C ILE A 70 3.66 -2.43 -5.74
N GLY A 71 4.03 -3.49 -6.48
CA GLY A 71 4.90 -4.56 -6.00
C GLY A 71 4.97 -5.73 -6.97
N ASP A 72 5.84 -6.70 -6.69
CA ASP A 72 5.93 -7.93 -7.49
C ASP A 72 4.69 -8.81 -7.29
N LYS A 73 3.77 -8.77 -8.26
CA LYS A 73 2.52 -9.53 -8.26
C LYS A 73 2.76 -11.03 -8.04
N THR A 74 3.83 -11.61 -8.59
CA THR A 74 4.11 -13.05 -8.50
C THR A 74 4.58 -13.48 -7.11
N LEU A 75 5.28 -12.59 -6.40
CA LEU A 75 5.73 -12.84 -5.04
C LEU A 75 4.63 -12.54 -4.01
N TRP A 76 3.85 -11.49 -4.25
CA TRP A 76 2.81 -11.04 -3.32
C TRP A 76 1.52 -11.84 -3.42
N ASN A 77 1.19 -12.46 -4.56
CA ASN A 77 -0.02 -13.29 -4.68
C ASN A 77 -0.05 -14.50 -3.73
N ARG A 78 1.09 -14.90 -3.16
CA ARG A 78 1.19 -16.02 -2.20
C ARG A 78 0.90 -15.60 -0.76
N ALA A 79 0.69 -14.30 -0.52
CA ALA A 79 0.50 -13.75 0.82
C ALA A 79 -0.97 -13.47 1.14
N SER A 80 -1.70 -14.49 1.64
CA SER A 80 -3.03 -14.32 2.26
C SER A 80 -3.98 -13.43 1.42
N LEU A 81 -4.49 -12.31 1.96
CA LEU A 81 -5.38 -11.35 1.30
C LEU A 81 -4.82 -10.74 -0.01
N PHE A 82 -3.52 -10.77 -0.25
CA PHE A 82 -2.96 -10.35 -1.55
C PHE A 82 -3.30 -11.33 -2.67
N SER A 83 -3.59 -12.61 -2.37
CA SER A 83 -4.11 -13.56 -3.34
C SER A 83 -5.49 -13.14 -3.85
N GLU A 84 -6.36 -12.73 -2.94
CA GLU A 84 -7.71 -12.24 -3.24
C GLU A 84 -7.67 -10.91 -4.00
N LEU A 85 -6.80 -9.99 -3.59
CA LEU A 85 -6.53 -8.76 -4.33
C LEU A 85 -6.14 -9.09 -5.79
N THR A 86 -5.15 -9.95 -5.96
CA THR A 86 -4.63 -10.35 -7.29
C THR A 86 -5.72 -10.92 -8.20
N ALA A 87 -6.67 -11.69 -7.63
CA ALA A 87 -7.81 -12.24 -8.37
C ALA A 87 -8.81 -11.16 -8.83
N ARG A 88 -8.95 -10.07 -8.07
CA ARG A 88 -9.91 -8.99 -8.34
C ARG A 88 -9.36 -7.88 -9.23
N VAL A 89 -8.05 -7.57 -9.14
CA VAL A 89 -7.41 -6.53 -9.98
C VAL A 89 -7.05 -7.12 -11.35
N GLY A 90 -8.07 -7.56 -12.11
CA GLY A 90 -7.92 -8.25 -13.41
C GLY A 90 -6.80 -7.68 -14.28
N THR A 91 -6.11 -8.57 -15.01
CA THR A 91 -4.96 -8.28 -15.89
C THR A 91 -5.30 -7.29 -17.01
N GLY A 92 -5.49 -6.02 -16.67
CA GLY A 92 -5.82 -4.92 -17.58
C GLY A 92 -4.63 -4.39 -18.36
N TYR A 93 -3.66 -5.25 -18.66
CA TYR A 93 -2.66 -5.04 -19.71
C TYR A 93 -2.66 -6.30 -20.57
N GLN A 94 -3.50 -6.29 -21.60
CA GLN A 94 -3.23 -6.96 -22.87
C GLN A 94 -2.91 -5.87 -23.89
#